data_AF-A0A3M3BFM9-F1
#
_entry.id   AF-A0A3M3BFM9-F1
#
_cell.length_a   1.000
_cell.length_b   1.000
_cell.length_c   1.000
_cell.angle_alpha   90.00
_cell.angle_beta   90.00
_cell.angle_gamma   90.00
#
_symmetry.space_group_name_H-M   'P 1'
#
loop_
_entity.id
_entity.type
_entity.pdbx_description
1 polymer ?
#
loop_
_entity_poly.entity_id
_entity_poly.type
_entity_poly.pdbx_seq_one_letter_code
_entity_poly.pdbx_strand_id
1 'polypeptide(L)' 'SALILVMQYLQHSRLQDNRNWPSHLREQVAKDAVHEGALINALRVEPDLGTPARGGLPGTIARRSAEGWPIR' A
#
# COMPACT_ATOMS: atom_id res chain seq x y z
N SER A 1 10.89 5.36 18.21
CA SER A 1 10.33 4.40 17.23
C SER A 1 11.02 4.53 15.88
N ALA A 2 12.25 4.01 15.74
CA ALA A 2 12.99 4.08 14.47
C ALA A 2 12.32 3.23 13.36
N LEU A 3 11.66 2.13 13.74
CA LEU A 3 11.01 1.22 12.80
C LEU A 3 9.87 1.88 11.99
N ILE A 4 9.04 2.71 12.63
CA ILE A 4 7.92 3.39 11.96
C ILE A 4 8.45 4.35 10.88
N LEU A 5 9.48 5.13 11.23
CA LEU A 5 10.10 6.07 10.31
C LEU A 5 10.76 5.34 9.12
N VAL A 6 11.48 4.25 9.39
CA VAL A 6 12.11 3.43 8.35
C VAL A 6 11.05 2.81 7.43
N MET A 7 9.97 2.25 7.98
CA MET A 7 8.87 1.68 7.19
C MET A 7 8.20 2.75 6.33
N GLN A 8 7.93 3.94 6.88
CA GLN A 8 7.36 5.06 6.14
C GLN A 8 8.21 5.45 4.92
N TYR A 9 9.53 5.61 5.10
CA TYR A 9 10.44 5.94 3.99
C TYR A 9 10.49 4.82 2.93
N LEU A 10 10.56 3.56 3.35
CA LEU A 10 10.59 2.43 2.42
C LEU A 10 9.32 2.35 1.57
N GLN A 11 8.14 2.62 2.14
CA GLN A 11 6.89 2.62 1.38
C GLN A 11 6.81 3.81 0.41
N HIS A 12 7.20 5.01 0.86
CA HIS A 12 7.21 6.20 0.01
C HIS A 12 8.16 6.05 -1.18
N SER A 13 9.38 5.54 -0.96
CA SER A 13 10.34 5.28 -2.04
C SER A 13 9.77 4.32 -3.08
N ARG A 14 9.23 3.16 -2.65
CA ARG A 14 8.64 2.17 -3.56
C ARG A 14 7.46 2.71 -4.36
N LEU A 15 6.67 3.58 -3.75
CA LEU A 15 5.51 4.19 -4.38
C LEU A 15 5.91 5.19 -5.47
N GLN A 16 6.96 5.99 -5.24
CA GLN A 16 7.47 6.92 -6.25
C GLN A 16 8.07 6.20 -7.47
N ASP A 17 8.70 5.05 -7.26
CA ASP A 17 9.28 4.24 -8.34
C ASP A 17 8.22 3.44 -9.14
N ASN A 18 6.99 3.31 -8.62
CA ASN A 18 5.92 2.54 -9.25
C ASN A 18 5.22 3.33 -10.36
N ARG A 19 5.64 3.12 -11.61
CA ARG A 19 5.05 3.75 -12.80
C ARG A 19 3.58 3.40 -13.06
N ASN A 20 3.08 2.32 -12.45
CA ASN A 20 1.67 1.92 -12.59
C ASN A 20 0.73 2.78 -11.72
N TRP A 21 1.28 3.58 -10.82
CA TRP A 21 0.48 4.50 -10.01
C TRP A 21 0.18 5.80 -10.76
N PRO A 22 -1.10 6.21 -10.82
CA PRO A 22 -1.48 7.54 -11.31
C PRO A 22 -0.71 8.64 -10.57
N SER A 23 -0.19 9.62 -11.31
CA SER A 23 0.63 10.71 -10.75
C SER A 23 -0.09 11.49 -9.65
N HIS A 24 -1.38 11.76 -9.82
CA HIS A 24 -2.19 12.49 -8.84
C HIS A 24 -2.28 11.76 -7.49
N LEU A 25 -2.37 10.42 -7.49
CA LEU A 25 -2.37 9.64 -6.24
C LEU A 25 -1.00 9.64 -5.57
N ARG A 26 0.09 9.60 -6.35
CA ARG A 26 1.46 9.69 -5.79
C ARG A 26 1.71 11.03 -5.13
N GLU A 27 1.21 12.11 -5.73
CA GLU A 27 1.31 13.45 -5.18
C GLU A 27 0.45 13.63 -3.92
N GLN A 28 -0.79 13.12 -3.94
CA GLN A 28 -1.69 13.19 -2.78
C GLN A 28 -1.10 12.47 -1.56
N VAL A 29 -0.64 11.21 -1.72
CA VAL A 29 -0.03 10.46 -0.61
C VAL A 29 1.19 11.18 -0.03
N ALA A 30 2.02 11.80 -0.87
CA ALA A 30 3.17 12.57 -0.40
C ALA A 30 2.74 13.84 0.37
N LYS A 31 1.71 14.54 -0.10
CA LYS A 31 1.16 15.73 0.58
C LYS A 31 0.56 15.36 1.93
N ASP A 32 -0.26 14.31 2.00
CA ASP A 32 -0.92 13.87 3.23
C ASP A 32 0.13 13.44 4.28
N ALA A 33 1.20 12.78 3.85
CA ALA A 33 2.31 12.41 4.74
C ALA A 33 3.03 13.63 5.35
N VAL A 34 3.20 14.70 4.58
CA VAL A 34 3.91 15.91 5.01
C VAL A 34 3.01 16.83 5.84
N HIS A 35 1.78 17.05 5.39
CA HIS A 35 0.88 18.06 5.97
C HIS A 35 0.03 17.51 7.11
N GLU A 36 -0.39 16.25 7.03
CA GLU A 36 -1.30 15.63 8.00
C GLU A 36 -0.61 14.60 8.88
N GLY A 37 0.65 14.27 8.61
CA GLY A 37 1.37 13.19 9.28
C GLY A 37 0.79 11.81 8.94
N ALA A 38 0.13 11.67 7.79
CA ALA A 38 -0.48 10.42 7.36
C ALA A 38 0.58 9.32 7.19
N LEU A 39 0.29 8.14 7.72
CA LEU A 39 1.17 6.97 7.61
C LEU A 39 0.63 5.99 6.58
N ILE A 40 1.52 5.40 5.78
CA ILE A 40 1.17 4.38 4.80
C ILE A 40 1.89 3.09 5.12
N ASN A 41 1.19 1.97 4.96
CA ASN A 41 1.77 0.64 5.12
C ASN A 41 1.28 -0.30 4.01
N ALA A 42 2.05 -1.36 3.75
CA ALA A 42 1.68 -2.39 2.79
C ALA A 42 1.14 -3.61 3.55
N LEU A 43 -0.16 -3.84 3.44
CA LEU A 43 -0.84 -5.02 3.98
C LEU A 43 -0.69 -6.17 2.96
N ARG A 44 0.02 -7.24 3.35
CA ARG A 44 0.28 -8.39 2.46
C ARG A 44 0.35 -9.74 3.18
N VAL A 45 0.12 -9.77 4.49
CA VAL A 45 0.16 -11.03 5.26
C VAL A 45 -1.28 -11.45 5.53
N GLU A 46 -1.66 -12.62 5.03
CA GLU A 46 -2.91 -13.29 5.35
C GLU A 46 -2.60 -14.56 6.17
N PRO A 47 -3.44 -14.94 7.15
CA PRO A 47 -3.17 -16.07 8.06
C PRO A 47 -2.84 -17.38 7.32
N ASP A 48 -3.48 -17.61 6.16
CA ASP A 48 -3.34 -18.83 5.37
C ASP A 48 -2.12 -18.82 4.41
N LEU A 49 -1.47 -17.67 4.20
CA LEU A 49 -0.45 -17.49 3.16
C LEU A 49 0.99 -17.39 3.68
N GLY A 50 1.18 -17.27 4.99
CA GLY A 50 2.52 -17.21 5.61
C GLY A 50 3.43 -16.12 5.01
N THR A 51 4.75 -16.33 5.06
CA THR A 51 5.74 -15.37 4.54
C THR A 51 5.66 -15.28 3.01
N PRO A 52 5.45 -14.08 2.42
CA PRO A 52 5.00 -13.87 1.04
C PRO A 52 6.03 -14.24 -0.06
N ALA A 53 7.18 -14.82 0.29
CA ALA A 53 8.20 -15.20 -0.68
C ALA A 53 7.77 -16.35 -1.62
N ARG A 54 6.66 -17.05 -1.31
CA ARG A 54 6.16 -18.22 -2.05
C ARG A 54 4.88 -17.99 -2.85
N GLY A 55 4.54 -16.74 -3.17
CA GLY A 55 3.62 -16.43 -4.28
C GLY A 55 2.19 -16.99 -4.20
N GLY A 56 1.68 -17.30 -3.01
CA GLY A 56 0.30 -17.70 -2.87
C GLY A 56 -0.64 -16.54 -3.21
N LEU A 57 -1.71 -16.84 -3.95
CA LEU A 57 -2.72 -15.85 -4.33
C LEU A 57 -3.43 -15.35 -3.06
N PRO A 58 -3.59 -14.02 -2.87
CA PRO A 58 -4.35 -13.47 -1.77
C PRO A 58 -5.79 -14.01 -1.77
N GLY A 59 -6.29 -14.40 -0.61
CA GLY A 59 -7.69 -14.71 -0.37
C GLY A 59 -8.55 -13.46 -0.32
N THR A 60 -7.94 -12.28 -0.10
CA THR A 60 -8.61 -10.98 -0.28
C THR A 60 -8.91 -10.73 -1.77
N ILE A 61 -10.20 -10.66 -2.11
CA ILE A 61 -10.66 -10.48 -3.49
C ILE A 61 -11.30 -9.11 -3.65
N ALA A 62 -10.71 -8.28 -4.52
CA ALA A 62 -11.32 -7.05 -4.99
C ALA A 62 -12.13 -7.32 -6.27
N ARG A 63 -13.46 -7.11 -6.23
CA ARG A 63 -14.33 -7.24 -7.42
C ARG A 63 -14.80 -5.88 -7.88
N ARG A 64 -14.51 -5.49 -9.13
CA ARG A 64 -14.97 -4.23 -9.72
C ARG A 64 -16.50 -4.14 -9.70
N SER A 65 -17.04 -3.07 -9.11
CA SER A 65 -18.46 -2.70 -9.10
C SER A 65 -18.66 -1.30 -9.70
N ALA A 66 -19.91 -0.87 -9.90
CA ALA A 66 -20.23 0.49 -10.34
C ALA A 66 -19.71 1.57 -9.35
N GLU A 67 -19.60 1.22 -8.07
CA GLU A 67 -19.17 2.09 -6.97
C GLU A 67 -17.67 2.00 -6.67
N GLY A 68 -16.90 1.23 -7.46
CA GLY A 68 -15.45 1.10 -7.30
C GLY A 68 -14.98 -0.34 -7.03
N TRP A 69 -14.07 -0.50 -6.07
CA TRP A 69 -13.44 -1.78 -5.76
C TRP A 69 -13.77 -2.21 -4.31
N PRO A 70 -14.94 -2.82 -4.06
CA PRO A 70 -15.21 -3.45 -2.79
C PRO A 70 -14.18 -4.56 -2.53
N ILE A 71 -13.54 -4.49 -1.37
CA ILE A 71 -12.61 -5.47 -0.85
C ILE A 71 -13.40 -6.39 0.11
N ARG A 72 -13.25 -7.70 -0.03
CA ARG A 72 -13.76 -8.70 0.91
C ARG A 72 -12.65 -9.62 1.37
#